data_AF-A0A843C227-F1
#
_entry.id   AF-A0A843C227-F1
#
_cell.length_a   1.000
_cell.length_b   1.000
_cell.length_c   1.000
_cell.angle_alpha   90.00
_cell.angle_beta   90.00
_cell.angle_gamma   90.00
#
_symmetry.space_group_name_H-M   'P 1'
#
loop_
_entity.id
_entity.type
_entity.pdbx_description
1 polymer ?
#
loop_
_entity_poly.entity_id
_entity_poly.type
_entity_poly.pdbx_seq_one_letter_code
_entity_poly.pdbx_strand_id
1 'polypeptide(L)'
;MYSKRNTALLGLAFVVFLVLAYLENIFFFGVLGEILQNSLLAIIMLFVHNALVVSLIVLGMSFYVRLVFLDFFKREKYADIIVTHPKTFASIFACIIVFISILRGATLIVGRVDLEFLPLILLISMPIGIVEGYGIYLAIKKTLNRMLSIKSLVGVYGVFCIASILEVVFINLLRWIVS
;
A
#
# COMPACT_ATOMS: atom_id res chain seq x y z
N MET A 1 10.78 25.50 6.96
CA MET A 1 11.19 25.53 8.38
C MET A 1 10.59 24.31 9.10
N TYR A 2 11.38 23.27 9.37
CA TYR A 2 10.89 22.07 10.04
C TYR A 2 10.84 22.32 11.55
N SER A 3 9.63 22.42 12.12
CA SER A 3 9.45 22.54 13.58
C SER A 3 9.28 21.16 14.20
N LYS A 4 9.91 20.92 15.35
CA LYS A 4 9.77 19.67 16.13
C LYS A 4 8.30 19.32 16.40
N ARG A 5 7.46 20.33 16.61
CA ARG A 5 6.00 20.18 16.81
C ARG A 5 5.31 19.58 15.58
N ASN A 6 5.68 20.01 14.38
CA ASN A 6 5.09 19.49 13.14
C ASN A 6 5.55 18.07 12.83
N THR A 7 6.78 17.70 13.20
CA THR A 7 7.27 16.32 13.08
C THR A 7 6.55 15.40 14.08
N ALA A 8 6.34 15.85 15.32
CA ALA A 8 5.56 15.12 16.30
C ALA A 8 4.11 14.90 15.86
N LEU A 9 3.47 15.91 15.25
CA LEU A 9 2.12 15.79 14.69
C LEU A 9 2.04 14.76 13.56
N LEU A 10 3.05 14.68 12.69
CA LEU A 10 3.11 13.67 11.64
C LEU A 10 3.30 12.26 12.20
N GLY A 11 4.13 12.10 13.23
CA GLY A 11 4.28 10.83 13.94
C GLY A 11 2.96 10.40 14.61
N LEU A 12 2.25 11.34 15.24
CA LEU A 12 0.93 11.08 15.83
C LEU A 12 -0.10 10.70 14.77
N ALA A 13 -0.17 11.42 13.65
CA ALA A 13 -1.04 11.08 12.53
C ALA A 13 -0.72 9.68 11.98
N PHE A 14 0.56 9.34 11.86
CA PHE A 14 0.99 8.00 11.44
C PHE A 14 0.48 6.91 12.40
N VAL A 15 0.60 7.10 13.72
CA VAL A 15 0.09 6.15 14.72
C VAL A 15 -1.43 6.02 14.63
N VAL A 16 -2.15 7.12 14.47
CA VAL A 16 -3.62 7.09 14.30
C VAL A 16 -4.01 6.28 13.05
N PHE A 17 -3.35 6.53 11.92
CA PHE A 17 -3.58 5.75 10.70
C PHE A 17 -3.21 4.28 10.87
N LEU A 18 -2.19 3.96 11.67
CA LEU A 18 -1.78 2.59 11.95
C LEU A 18 -2.86 1.86 12.75
N VAL A 19 -3.44 2.51 13.76
CA VAL A 19 -4.57 1.96 14.52
C VAL A 19 -5.80 1.78 13.62
N LEU A 20 -6.09 2.75 12.74
CA LEU A 20 -7.19 2.63 11.78
C LEU A 20 -6.98 1.45 10.81
N ALA A 21 -5.76 1.28 10.29
CA ALA A 21 -5.43 0.15 9.42
C ALA A 21 -5.54 -1.19 10.15
N TYR A 22 -5.19 -1.25 11.43
CA TYR A 22 -5.37 -2.44 12.24
C TYR A 22 -6.86 -2.79 12.45
N LEU A 23 -7.69 -1.80 12.77
CA LEU A 23 -9.14 -1.98 12.92
C LEU A 23 -9.81 -2.37 11.60
N GLU A 24 -9.44 -1.71 10.51
CA GLU A 24 -9.92 -2.05 9.17
C GLU A 24 -9.54 -3.49 8.80
N ASN A 25 -8.31 -3.92 9.08
CA ASN A 25 -7.87 -5.27 8.80
C ASN A 25 -8.69 -6.32 9.58
N ILE A 26 -9.00 -6.07 10.87
CA ILE A 26 -9.89 -6.96 11.65
C ILE A 26 -11.28 -7.03 11.00
N PHE A 27 -11.85 -5.88 10.63
CA PHE A 27 -13.16 -5.82 10.02
C PHE A 27 -13.18 -6.52 8.64
N PHE A 28 -12.13 -6.32 7.84
CA PHE A 28 -11.94 -6.93 6.53
C PHE A 28 -12.00 -8.45 6.62
N PHE A 29 -11.24 -9.06 7.54
CA PHE A 29 -11.26 -10.51 7.73
C PHE A 29 -12.56 -11.02 8.37
N GLY A 30 -13.22 -10.21 9.21
CA GLY A 30 -14.47 -10.59 9.88
C GLY A 30 -15.68 -10.67 8.96
N VAL A 31 -15.74 -9.84 7.91
CA VAL A 31 -16.92 -9.71 7.01
C VAL A 31 -16.61 -10.17 5.58
N LEU A 32 -15.43 -10.76 5.36
CA LEU A 32 -14.90 -11.06 4.03
C LEU A 32 -15.85 -11.88 3.13
N GLY A 33 -16.51 -12.88 3.71
CA GLY A 33 -17.44 -13.75 2.98
C GLY A 33 -18.67 -13.00 2.44
N GLU A 34 -19.20 -12.05 3.21
CA GLU A 34 -20.35 -11.22 2.83
C GLU A 34 -19.93 -10.12 1.84
N ILE A 35 -18.74 -9.54 2.04
CA ILE A 35 -18.15 -8.53 1.15
C ILE A 35 -18.00 -9.08 -0.27
N LEU A 36 -17.49 -10.30 -0.41
CA LEU A 36 -17.28 -10.90 -1.72
C LEU A 36 -18.58 -11.29 -2.44
N GLN A 37 -19.74 -11.28 -1.78
CA GLN A 37 -21.03 -11.50 -2.45
C GLN A 37 -21.54 -10.22 -3.12
N ASN A 38 -21.08 -9.04 -2.69
CA ASN A 38 -21.49 -7.76 -3.23
C ASN A 38 -20.30 -7.05 -3.88
N SER A 39 -20.23 -7.09 -5.21
CA SER A 39 -19.08 -6.55 -5.96
C SER A 39 -18.82 -5.06 -5.68
N LEU A 40 -19.84 -4.24 -5.46
CA LEU A 40 -19.65 -2.82 -5.16
C LEU A 40 -19.01 -2.64 -3.78
N LEU A 41 -19.49 -3.39 -2.79
CA LEU A 41 -18.96 -3.35 -1.43
C LEU A 41 -17.51 -3.88 -1.38
N ALA A 42 -17.19 -4.90 -2.18
CA ALA A 42 -15.82 -5.39 -2.37
C ALA A 42 -14.88 -4.34 -2.96
N ILE A 43 -15.32 -3.60 -4.00
CA ILE A 43 -14.52 -2.52 -4.60
C ILE A 43 -14.23 -1.44 -3.56
N ILE A 44 -15.24 -1.00 -2.82
CA ILE A 44 -15.09 0.05 -1.79
C ILE A 44 -14.12 -0.41 -0.71
N MET A 45 -14.27 -1.64 -0.20
CA MET A 45 -13.38 -2.16 0.85
C MET A 45 -11.94 -2.27 0.38
N LEU A 46 -11.69 -2.87 -0.79
CA LEU A 46 -10.35 -2.98 -1.36
C LEU A 46 -9.74 -1.59 -1.60
N PHE A 47 -10.54 -0.64 -2.10
CA PHE A 47 -10.09 0.73 -2.27
C PHE A 47 -9.71 1.40 -0.94
N VAL A 48 -10.55 1.26 0.10
CA VAL A 48 -10.28 1.84 1.44
C VAL A 48 -9.02 1.22 2.05
N HIS A 49 -8.88 -0.10 1.98
CA HIS A 49 -7.70 -0.82 2.44
C HIS A 49 -6.42 -0.27 1.77
N ASN A 50 -6.43 -0.23 0.44
CA ASN A 50 -5.30 0.26 -0.34
C ASN A 50 -5.02 1.76 -0.12
N ALA A 51 -6.08 2.56 0.06
CA ALA A 51 -5.97 3.97 0.39
C ALA A 51 -5.31 4.19 1.77
N LEU A 52 -5.62 3.34 2.76
CA LEU A 52 -4.97 3.38 4.07
C LEU A 52 -3.50 2.98 3.97
N VAL A 53 -3.18 1.91 3.23
CA VAL A 53 -1.80 1.46 3.01
C VAL A 53 -0.96 2.57 2.38
N VAL A 54 -1.43 3.19 1.29
CA VAL A 54 -0.66 4.27 0.65
C VAL A 54 -0.58 5.52 1.52
N SER A 55 -1.63 5.83 2.31
CA SER A 55 -1.59 6.94 3.27
C SER A 55 -0.50 6.73 4.32
N LEU A 56 -0.39 5.50 4.85
CA LEU A 56 0.66 5.12 5.79
C LEU A 56 2.05 5.23 5.18
N ILE A 57 2.22 4.80 3.92
CA ILE A 57 3.48 4.95 3.19
C ILE A 57 3.84 6.43 3.05
N VAL A 58 2.91 7.27 2.58
CA VAL A 58 3.15 8.71 2.40
C VAL A 58 3.48 9.39 3.73
N LEU A 59 2.72 9.12 4.80
CA LEU A 59 2.95 9.68 6.13
C LEU A 59 4.28 9.20 6.70
N GLY A 60 4.58 7.91 6.61
CA GLY A 60 5.82 7.30 7.09
C GLY A 60 7.04 7.86 6.38
N MET A 61 7.02 7.95 5.05
CA MET A 61 8.13 8.53 4.28
C MET A 61 8.28 10.04 4.53
N SER A 62 7.16 10.77 4.72
CA SER A 62 7.20 12.19 5.08
C SER A 62 7.77 12.42 6.48
N PHE A 63 7.42 11.55 7.43
CA PHE A 63 7.95 11.56 8.79
C PHE A 63 9.45 11.23 8.80
N TYR A 64 9.85 10.19 8.06
CA TYR A 64 11.25 9.79 7.90
C TYR A 64 12.11 10.93 7.36
N VAL A 65 11.71 11.55 6.24
CA VAL A 65 12.43 12.69 5.65
C VAL A 65 12.56 13.82 6.67
N ARG A 66 11.54 14.06 7.50
CA ARG A 66 11.63 15.12 8.53
C ARG A 66 12.57 14.77 9.67
N LEU A 67 12.63 13.52 10.10
CA LEU A 67 13.58 13.08 11.12
C LEU A 67 15.02 13.20 10.64
N VAL A 68 15.29 12.78 9.39
CA VAL A 68 16.60 12.89 8.76
C VAL A 68 17.05 14.35 8.69
N PHE A 69 16.18 15.27 8.23
CA PHE A 69 16.51 16.69 8.14
C PHE A 69 16.57 17.45 9.48
N LEU A 70 16.08 16.85 10.57
CA LEU A 70 16.21 17.41 11.92
C LEU A 70 17.51 16.98 12.61
N ASP A 71 18.43 16.33 11.88
CA ASP A 71 19.66 15.73 12.41
C ASP A 71 19.38 14.81 13.61
N PHE A 72 18.21 14.17 13.65
CA PHE A 72 17.84 13.27 14.74
C PHE A 72 18.80 12.08 14.79
N PHE A 73 19.19 11.60 13.61
CA PHE A 73 20.21 10.58 13.41
C PHE A 73 21.59 11.24 13.33
N LYS A 74 22.06 11.84 14.43
CA LYS A 74 23.41 12.41 14.50
C LYS A 74 24.45 11.33 14.13
N ARG A 75 25.02 11.40 12.92
CA ARG A 75 26.17 10.64 12.41
C ARG A 75 25.95 9.23 11.84
N GLU A 76 24.75 8.84 11.41
CA GLU A 76 24.63 7.59 10.65
C GLU A 76 24.84 7.82 9.14
N LYS A 77 25.97 7.33 8.60
CA LYS A 77 26.32 7.37 7.17
C LYS A 77 25.23 6.83 6.23
N TYR A 78 24.27 6.06 6.76
CA TYR A 78 23.26 5.35 5.98
C TYR A 78 21.85 5.97 6.04
N ALA A 79 21.58 6.88 6.99
CA ALA A 79 20.25 7.50 7.13
C ALA A 79 19.88 8.38 5.93
N ASP A 80 20.86 8.99 5.27
CA ASP A 80 20.64 9.80 4.07
C ASP A 80 20.48 8.99 2.79
N ILE A 81 20.82 7.70 2.76
CA ILE A 81 20.81 6.90 1.53
C ILE A 81 19.41 6.82 0.93
N ILE A 82 18.39 6.67 1.79
CA ILE A 82 16.98 6.60 1.37
C ILE A 82 16.54 7.93 0.72
N VAL A 83 16.99 9.06 1.26
CA VAL A 83 16.70 10.40 0.72
C VAL A 83 17.50 10.66 -0.56
N THR A 84 18.73 10.15 -0.63
CA THR A 84 19.67 10.36 -1.75
C THR A 84 19.31 9.52 -2.98
N HIS A 85 18.78 8.31 -2.79
CA HIS A 85 18.40 7.40 -3.88
C HIS A 85 16.91 7.02 -3.85
N PRO A 86 16.00 7.99 -4.01
CA PRO A 86 14.57 7.76 -3.83
C PRO A 86 13.96 6.83 -4.87
N LYS A 87 14.53 6.77 -6.09
CA LYS A 87 14.07 5.88 -7.16
C LYS A 87 14.33 4.41 -6.81
N THR A 88 15.54 4.09 -6.36
CA THR A 88 15.95 2.72 -6.03
C THR A 88 15.18 2.20 -4.83
N PHE A 89 15.06 3.02 -3.78
CA PHE A 89 14.27 2.67 -2.60
C PHE A 89 12.80 2.44 -2.95
N ALA A 90 12.17 3.36 -3.70
CA ALA A 90 10.78 3.22 -4.12
C ALA A 90 10.54 1.94 -4.91
N SER A 91 11.49 1.54 -5.77
CA SER A 91 11.38 0.31 -6.57
C SER A 91 11.44 -0.94 -5.70
N ILE A 92 12.40 -1.02 -4.79
CA ILE A 92 12.57 -2.17 -3.89
C ILE A 92 11.37 -2.28 -2.95
N PHE A 93 10.96 -1.16 -2.35
CA PHE A 93 9.84 -1.13 -1.43
C PHE A 93 8.52 -1.49 -2.11
N ALA A 94 8.27 -0.99 -3.33
CA ALA A 94 7.11 -1.39 -4.12
C ALA A 94 7.13 -2.90 -4.41
N CYS A 95 8.27 -3.47 -4.77
CA CYS A 95 8.42 -4.92 -5.00
C CYS A 95 8.05 -5.74 -3.74
N ILE A 96 8.55 -5.32 -2.58
CA ILE A 96 8.23 -5.97 -1.29
C ILE A 96 6.73 -5.90 -0.99
N ILE A 97 6.11 -4.72 -1.11
CA ILE A 97 4.69 -4.57 -0.79
C ILE A 97 3.81 -5.36 -1.77
N VAL A 98 4.13 -5.36 -3.06
CA VAL A 98 3.40 -6.18 -4.05
C VAL A 98 3.51 -7.66 -3.72
N PHE A 99 4.71 -8.13 -3.36
CA PHE A 99 4.90 -9.52 -2.96
C PHE A 99 4.06 -9.89 -1.73
N ILE A 100 4.01 -9.03 -0.71
CA ILE A 100 3.18 -9.22 0.48
C ILE A 100 1.68 -9.16 0.14
N SER A 101 1.26 -8.24 -0.74
CA SER A 101 -0.14 -8.09 -1.19
C SER A 101 -0.62 -9.37 -1.89
N ILE A 102 0.20 -9.93 -2.78
CA ILE A 102 -0.11 -11.19 -3.47
C ILE A 102 -0.15 -12.36 -2.49
N LEU A 103 0.81 -12.44 -1.55
CA LEU A 103 0.82 -13.50 -0.54
C LEU A 103 -0.44 -13.45 0.35
N ARG A 104 -0.90 -12.25 0.70
CA ARG A 104 -2.16 -12.05 1.41
C ARG A 104 -3.35 -12.55 0.59
N GLY A 105 -3.44 -12.18 -0.69
CA GLY A 105 -4.48 -12.67 -1.60
C GLY A 105 -4.52 -14.20 -1.69
N ALA A 106 -3.35 -14.85 -1.74
CA ALA A 106 -3.25 -16.30 -1.73
C ALA A 106 -3.77 -16.93 -0.43
N THR A 107 -3.41 -16.37 0.73
CA THR A 107 -3.94 -16.84 2.02
C THR A 107 -5.45 -16.66 2.15
N LEU A 108 -6.02 -15.62 1.55
CA LEU A 108 -7.45 -15.31 1.55
C LEU A 108 -8.29 -16.29 0.72
N ILE A 109 -7.78 -16.76 -0.41
CA ILE A 109 -8.54 -17.61 -1.35
C ILE A 109 -8.53 -19.09 -0.94
N VAL A 110 -7.41 -19.59 -0.40
CA VAL A 110 -7.21 -21.04 -0.19
C VAL A 110 -7.26 -21.44 1.29
N GLY A 111 -7.14 -20.50 2.24
CA GLY A 111 -7.13 -20.80 3.68
C GLY A 111 -5.89 -21.56 4.18
N ARG A 112 -5.05 -22.06 3.26
CA ARG A 112 -3.70 -22.59 3.44
C ARG A 112 -2.80 -22.13 2.31
N VAL A 113 -1.51 -21.96 2.59
CA VAL A 113 -0.50 -21.72 1.54
C VAL A 113 -0.17 -23.05 0.88
N ASP A 114 -1.07 -23.55 0.04
CA ASP A 114 -0.79 -24.70 -0.80
C ASP A 114 0.13 -24.23 -1.94
N LEU A 115 1.40 -24.62 -1.84
CA LEU A 115 2.48 -24.26 -2.77
C LEU A 115 2.16 -24.63 -4.24
N GLU A 116 1.20 -25.52 -4.46
CA GLU A 116 0.78 -26.03 -5.75
C GLU A 116 -0.06 -25.00 -6.56
N PHE A 117 -0.90 -24.20 -5.88
CA PHE A 117 -1.72 -23.16 -6.52
C PHE A 117 -1.09 -21.76 -6.47
N LEU A 118 -0.04 -21.61 -5.67
CA LEU A 118 0.67 -20.34 -5.49
C LEU A 118 1.19 -19.72 -6.80
N PRO A 119 1.78 -20.48 -7.76
CA PRO A 119 2.21 -19.92 -9.04
C PRO A 119 1.05 -19.39 -9.88
N LEU A 120 -0.10 -20.07 -9.85
CA LEU A 120 -1.30 -19.68 -10.59
C LEU A 120 -1.90 -18.39 -10.01
N ILE A 121 -2.00 -18.31 -8.68
CA ILE A 121 -2.50 -17.10 -7.98
C ILE A 121 -1.56 -15.92 -8.22
N LEU A 122 -0.24 -16.15 -8.19
CA LEU A 122 0.76 -15.14 -8.54
C LEU A 122 0.59 -14.63 -9.97
N LEU A 123 0.40 -15.54 -10.93
CA LEU A 123 0.25 -15.18 -12.34
C LEU A 123 -1.02 -14.36 -12.59
N ILE A 124 -2.13 -14.73 -11.94
CA ILE A 124 -3.43 -14.06 -12.09
C ILE A 124 -3.46 -12.71 -11.34
N SER A 125 -2.76 -12.62 -10.21
CA SER A 125 -2.67 -11.39 -9.41
C SER A 125 -1.59 -10.43 -9.94
N MET A 126 -0.73 -10.89 -10.85
CA MET A 126 0.39 -10.11 -11.39
C MET A 126 -0.04 -8.79 -12.04
N PRO A 127 -1.10 -8.73 -12.88
CA PRO A 127 -1.54 -7.47 -13.48
C PRO A 127 -1.97 -6.44 -12.42
N ILE A 128 -2.66 -6.90 -11.37
CA ILE A 128 -3.10 -6.05 -10.25
C ILE A 128 -1.88 -5.58 -9.46
N GLY A 129 -0.98 -6.49 -9.12
CA GLY A 129 0.26 -6.19 -8.42
C GLY A 129 1.15 -5.19 -9.18
N ILE A 130 1.16 -5.22 -10.51
CA ILE A 130 1.88 -4.21 -11.33
C ILE A 130 1.24 -2.83 -11.16
N VAL A 131 -0.09 -2.72 -11.21
CA VAL A 131 -0.81 -1.45 -11.06
C VAL A 131 -0.62 -0.88 -9.65
N GLU A 132 -0.82 -1.71 -8.62
CA GLU A 132 -0.60 -1.33 -7.22
C GLU A 132 0.86 -0.94 -6.98
N GLY A 133 1.81 -1.76 -7.44
CA GLY A 133 3.23 -1.51 -7.34
C GLY A 133 3.65 -0.19 -7.98
N TYR A 134 3.08 0.14 -9.15
CA TYR A 134 3.28 1.43 -9.79
C TYR A 134 2.73 2.59 -8.94
N GLY A 135 1.54 2.44 -8.36
CA GLY A 135 0.96 3.42 -7.44
C GLY A 135 1.83 3.68 -6.22
N ILE A 136 2.34 2.61 -5.58
CA ILE A 136 3.27 2.67 -4.44
C ILE A 136 4.58 3.34 -4.83
N TYR A 137 5.18 2.91 -5.94
CA TYR A 137 6.41 3.51 -6.47
C TYR A 137 6.24 5.02 -6.68
N LEU A 138 5.12 5.43 -7.29
CA LEU A 138 4.82 6.84 -7.54
C LEU A 138 4.65 7.61 -6.23
N ALA A 139 3.93 7.03 -5.25
CA ALA A 139 3.73 7.63 -3.94
C ALA A 139 5.05 7.87 -3.21
N ILE A 140 5.91 6.85 -3.12
CA ILE A 140 7.21 6.93 -2.42
C ILE A 140 8.14 7.90 -3.14
N LYS A 141 8.29 7.75 -4.46
CA LYS A 141 9.17 8.61 -5.26
C LYS A 141 8.78 10.08 -5.14
N LYS A 142 7.49 10.39 -5.22
CA LYS A 142 7.02 11.79 -5.12
C LYS A 142 7.15 12.33 -3.70
N THR A 143 6.93 11.49 -2.68
CA THR A 143 7.10 11.86 -1.27
C THR A 143 8.56 12.17 -0.95
N LEU A 144 9.48 11.27 -1.31
CA LEU A 144 10.91 11.43 -1.05
C LEU A 144 11.52 12.61 -1.81
N ASN A 145 11.11 12.84 -3.05
CA ASN A 145 11.54 14.02 -3.82
C ASN A 145 10.86 15.32 -3.36
N ARG A 146 10.00 15.29 -2.32
CA ARG A 146 9.24 16.45 -1.84
C ARG A 146 8.33 17.10 -2.90
N MET A 147 7.93 16.33 -3.92
CA MET A 147 7.04 16.76 -5.00
C MET A 147 5.57 16.38 -4.74
N LEU A 148 5.23 16.13 -3.47
CA LEU A 148 3.88 15.73 -3.08
C LEU A 148 2.94 16.93 -3.13
N SER A 149 2.26 17.08 -4.27
CA SER A 149 1.16 18.02 -4.46
C SER A 149 -0.19 17.31 -4.35
N ILE A 150 -1.26 18.06 -4.10
CA ILE A 150 -2.64 17.52 -4.08
C ILE A 150 -2.96 16.80 -5.40
N LYS A 151 -2.53 17.35 -6.54
CA LYS A 151 -2.69 16.71 -7.86
C LYS A 151 -1.98 15.37 -7.96
N SER A 152 -0.76 15.29 -7.41
CA SER A 152 0.00 14.05 -7.35
C SER A 152 -0.69 13.01 -6.47
N LEU A 153 -1.27 13.44 -5.35
CA LEU A 153 -1.97 12.57 -4.42
C LEU A 153 -3.27 12.02 -5.03
N VAL A 154 -4.05 12.86 -5.71
CA VAL A 154 -5.22 12.45 -6.50
C VAL A 154 -4.84 11.42 -7.56
N GLY A 155 -3.72 11.63 -8.26
CA GLY A 155 -3.22 10.67 -9.24
C GLY A 155 -2.86 9.32 -8.62
N VAL A 156 -2.21 9.32 -7.44
CA VAL A 156 -1.88 8.08 -6.71
C VAL A 156 -3.15 7.35 -6.28
N TYR A 157 -4.09 8.02 -5.60
CA TYR A 157 -5.35 7.39 -5.21
C TYR A 157 -6.18 6.91 -6.41
N GLY A 158 -6.14 7.64 -7.53
CA GLY A 158 -6.77 7.21 -8.78
C GLY A 158 -6.24 5.88 -9.30
N VAL A 159 -4.92 5.64 -9.21
CA VAL A 159 -4.32 4.34 -9.58
C VAL A 159 -4.85 3.22 -8.69
N PHE A 160 -4.95 3.44 -7.38
CA PHE A 160 -5.52 2.44 -6.46
C PHE A 160 -7.02 2.20 -6.67
N CYS A 161 -7.76 3.23 -7.07
CA CYS A 161 -9.17 3.07 -7.45
C CYS A 161 -9.29 2.15 -8.68
N ILE A 162 -8.49 2.39 -9.72
CA ILE A 162 -8.44 1.51 -10.90
C ILE A 162 -8.01 0.09 -10.49
N ALA A 163 -7.00 -0.05 -9.63
CA ALA A 163 -6.55 -1.36 -9.13
C ALA A 163 -7.68 -2.12 -8.43
N SER A 164 -8.45 -1.46 -7.55
CA SER A 164 -9.55 -2.09 -6.82
C SER A 164 -10.69 -2.57 -7.76
N ILE A 165 -11.00 -1.82 -8.82
CA ILE A 165 -11.99 -2.23 -9.82
C ILE A 165 -11.48 -3.46 -10.58
N LEU A 166 -10.22 -3.43 -11.02
CA LEU A 166 -9.59 -4.56 -11.71
C LEU A 166 -9.60 -5.81 -10.83
N GLU A 167 -9.23 -5.68 -9.55
CA GLU A 167 -9.17 -6.79 -8.61
C GLU A 167 -10.53 -7.47 -8.44
N VAL A 168 -11.61 -6.71 -8.24
CA VAL A 168 -12.97 -7.30 -8.14
C VAL A 168 -13.42 -7.95 -9.44
N VAL A 169 -13.13 -7.33 -10.59
CA VAL A 169 -13.43 -7.93 -11.89
C VAL A 169 -12.70 -9.26 -12.06
N PHE A 170 -11.42 -9.31 -11.70
CA PHE A 170 -10.61 -10.54 -11.77
C PHE A 170 -11.13 -11.63 -10.82
N ILE A 171 -11.46 -11.28 -9.57
CA ILE A 171 -12.02 -12.24 -8.60
C ILE A 171 -13.35 -12.82 -9.11
N ASN A 172 -14.22 -11.98 -9.65
CA ASN A 172 -15.50 -12.42 -10.21
C ASN A 172 -15.32 -13.32 -11.44
N LEU A 173 -14.37 -12.98 -12.32
CA LEU A 173 -14.07 -13.77 -13.51
C LEU A 173 -13.46 -15.13 -13.14
N LEU A 174 -12.61 -15.17 -12.11
CA LEU A 174 -12.03 -16.41 -11.59
C LEU A 174 -13.11 -17.33 -11.00
N ARG A 175 -14.05 -16.77 -10.23
CA ARG A 175 -15.19 -17.53 -9.70
C ARG A 175 -16.05 -18.13 -10.81
N TRP A 176 -16.24 -17.40 -11.90
CA TRP A 176 -17.03 -17.89 -13.04
C TRP A 176 -16.34 -19.05 -13.76
N ILE A 177 -15.01 -19.05 -13.88
CA ILE A 177 -14.25 -20.14 -14.54
C ILE A 177 -14.17 -21.40 -13.67
N VAL A 178 -14.15 -21.24 -12.35
CA VAL A 178 -14.02 -22.36 -11.38
C VAL A 178 -15.39 -22.97 -10.99
N SER A 179 -16.49 -22.23 -11.21
CA SER A 179 -17.88 -22.68 -11.02
C SER A 179 -18.37 -23.56 -12.16
#